data_AF-A0A6B9TE18-F1
#
_entry.id   AF-A0A6B9TE18-F1
#
_cell.length_a   1.000
_cell.length_b   1.000
_cell.length_c   1.000
_cell.angle_alpha   90.00
_cell.angle_beta   90.00
_cell.angle_gamma   90.00
#
_symmetry.space_group_name_H-M   'P 1'
#
loop_
_entity.id
_entity.type
_entity.pdbx_description
1 polymer ?
#
loop_
_entity_poly.entity_id
_entity_poly.type
_entity_poly.pdbx_seq_one_letter_code
_entity_poly.pdbx_strand_id
1 'polypeptide(L)'
;MGVKLKDIVSPRKIGFDDLRGRIVAVDAANSIYQFLSSIRQRDGTPLMDREGRVTSHLSGILYRTAAVMEREIKVFYVFDGRSHHLKGSTISKRVEARKKSEVEWKRALEEGDIERARKYAVRSSRMSDDIVEGSKRLLELMGVPYVQAPSEGEAQASFMVRKGDAWAVASQDYDCLLFGAPRVVRNLTLSGKLQEPEIIELEAALKKLSLTREQLVDLAILVGTDFNPGIKGIGPKKGLKLIRERGDIFGVLEEVDGDPGGDPLVLRRIFLEPDVTGDYELKWRKPDREGVLEFLCSEHGFSEERVLSALKKIEKASFTQKSLEEWF
;
A
#
# COMPACT_ATOMS: atom_id res chain seq x y z
N MET A 1 2.25 -10.15 1.13
CA MET A 1 2.38 -10.20 2.60
C MET A 1 3.84 -9.86 2.81
N GLY A 2 4.15 -8.56 2.90
CA GLY A 2 5.50 -8.03 2.71
C GLY A 2 6.52 -8.48 3.75
N VAL A 3 7.75 -7.99 3.62
CA VAL A 3 8.87 -8.43 4.44
C VAL A 3 8.62 -8.18 5.95
N LYS A 4 8.97 -9.16 6.79
CA LYS A 4 8.72 -9.09 8.24
C LYS A 4 9.85 -8.36 8.97
N LEU A 5 10.03 -7.06 8.76
CA LEU A 5 11.11 -6.28 9.40
C LEU A 5 10.75 -5.64 10.75
N LYS A 6 9.52 -5.84 11.23
CA LYS A 6 8.98 -5.24 12.47
C LYS A 6 9.85 -5.43 13.73
N ASP A 7 10.65 -6.49 13.78
CA ASP A 7 11.45 -6.82 14.97
C ASP A 7 12.77 -6.03 15.03
N ILE A 8 13.15 -5.36 13.93
CA ILE A 8 14.42 -4.63 13.79
C ILE A 8 14.23 -3.18 13.33
N VAL A 9 13.13 -2.89 12.63
CA VAL A 9 12.72 -1.52 12.25
C VAL A 9 11.55 -1.11 13.13
N SER A 10 11.71 -0.02 13.86
CA SER A 10 10.68 0.52 14.76
C SER A 10 10.20 1.88 14.25
N PRO A 11 8.89 2.06 14.00
CA PRO A 11 8.35 3.37 13.67
C PRO A 11 8.38 4.33 14.87
N ARG A 12 8.39 5.63 14.58
CA ARG A 12 8.18 6.71 15.55
C ARG A 12 6.77 7.28 15.35
N LYS A 13 6.05 7.53 16.43
CA LYS A 13 4.75 8.21 16.36
C LYS A 13 4.92 9.67 15.95
N ILE A 14 4.01 10.16 15.12
CA ILE A 14 3.91 11.56 14.71
C ILE A 14 2.45 12.02 14.78
N GLY A 15 2.24 13.32 14.93
CA GLY A 15 0.92 13.91 14.81
C GLY A 15 0.52 14.10 13.35
N PHE A 16 -0.79 14.26 13.10
CA PHE A 16 -1.23 14.70 11.77
C PHE A 16 -0.72 16.10 11.41
N ASP A 17 -0.44 16.95 12.39
CA ASP A 17 0.12 18.28 12.16
C ASP A 17 1.54 18.23 11.59
N ASP A 18 2.32 17.19 11.88
CA ASP A 18 3.66 16.97 11.29
C ASP A 18 3.59 16.72 9.76
N LEU A 19 2.41 16.34 9.26
CA LEU A 19 2.14 16.05 7.86
C LEU A 19 1.46 17.21 7.13
N ARG A 20 1.08 18.28 7.84
CA ARG A 20 0.37 19.42 7.25
C ARG A 20 1.17 20.06 6.12
N GLY A 21 0.50 20.31 5.00
CA GLY A 21 1.11 20.88 3.79
C GLY A 21 2.01 19.90 3.01
N ARG A 22 2.17 18.66 3.48
CA ARG A 22 2.95 17.63 2.77
C ARG A 22 2.11 16.98 1.68
N ILE A 23 2.81 16.54 0.63
CA ILE A 23 2.28 15.62 -0.38
C ILE A 23 2.71 14.20 -0.01
N VAL A 24 1.78 13.25 -0.01
CA VAL A 24 2.05 11.85 0.35
C VAL A 24 1.58 10.93 -0.77
N ALA A 25 2.47 10.05 -1.24
CA ALA A 25 2.18 9.03 -2.23
C ALA A 25 1.52 7.83 -1.53
N VAL A 26 0.26 7.53 -1.81
CA VAL A 26 -0.47 6.42 -1.19
C VAL A 26 -0.29 5.17 -2.04
N ASP A 27 0.22 4.09 -1.45
CA ASP A 27 0.15 2.77 -2.07
C ASP A 27 -1.32 2.34 -2.18
N ALA A 28 -1.81 2.26 -3.42
CA ALA A 28 -3.21 1.96 -3.69
C ALA A 28 -3.54 0.50 -3.36
N ALA A 29 -2.69 -0.45 -3.72
CA ALA A 29 -2.95 -1.87 -3.49
C ALA A 29 -3.01 -2.16 -1.97
N ASN A 30 -2.04 -1.65 -1.22
CA ASN A 30 -2.00 -1.77 0.24
C ASN A 30 -3.21 -1.07 0.90
N SER A 31 -3.58 0.12 0.44
CA SER A 31 -4.72 0.87 1.00
C SER A 31 -6.08 0.22 0.68
N ILE A 32 -6.30 -0.20 -0.57
CA ILE A 32 -7.53 -0.87 -1.00
C ILE A 32 -7.70 -2.18 -0.23
N TYR A 33 -6.64 -2.97 -0.08
CA TYR A 33 -6.67 -4.18 0.72
C TYR A 33 -7.01 -3.91 2.20
N GLN A 34 -6.43 -2.84 2.78
CA GLN A 34 -6.82 -2.38 4.12
C GLN A 34 -8.30 -2.01 4.19
N PHE A 35 -8.85 -1.34 3.19
CA PHE A 35 -10.28 -0.99 3.16
C PHE A 35 -11.18 -2.21 3.07
N LEU A 36 -10.86 -3.17 2.19
CA LEU A 36 -11.60 -4.44 2.05
C LEU A 36 -11.54 -5.29 3.33
N SER A 37 -10.44 -5.22 4.08
CA SER A 37 -10.29 -5.96 5.34
C SER A 37 -10.97 -5.28 6.54
N SER A 38 -10.95 -3.94 6.60
CA SER A 38 -11.39 -3.17 7.77
C SER A 38 -12.80 -2.58 7.67
N ILE A 39 -13.26 -2.21 6.46
CA ILE A 39 -14.58 -1.61 6.23
C ILE A 39 -15.56 -2.73 5.91
N ARG A 40 -16.32 -3.15 6.91
CA ARG A 40 -17.24 -4.28 6.88
C ARG A 40 -18.58 -3.91 7.49
N GLN A 41 -19.60 -4.70 7.17
CA GLN A 41 -20.88 -4.67 7.85
C GLN A 41 -20.74 -5.20 9.29
N ARG A 42 -21.79 -5.02 10.10
CA ARG A 42 -21.78 -5.45 11.52
C ARG A 42 -21.58 -6.96 11.69
N ASP A 43 -22.07 -7.74 10.74
CA ASP A 43 -21.90 -9.19 10.68
C ASP A 43 -20.52 -9.63 10.18
N GLY A 44 -19.62 -8.69 9.86
CA GLY A 44 -18.27 -8.97 9.37
C GLY A 44 -18.18 -9.26 7.88
N THR A 45 -19.30 -9.24 7.14
CA THR A 45 -19.28 -9.33 5.67
C THR A 45 -18.72 -8.03 5.06
N PRO A 46 -18.14 -8.07 3.84
CA PRO A 46 -17.75 -6.85 3.13
C PRO A 46 -18.92 -5.88 2.98
N LEU A 47 -18.63 -4.58 2.90
CA LEU A 47 -19.64 -3.61 2.50
C LEU A 47 -19.99 -3.87 1.04
N MET A 48 -21.29 -3.99 0.75
CA MET A 48 -21.80 -4.28 -0.59
C MET A 48 -22.93 -3.33 -0.96
N ASP A 49 -23.16 -3.15 -2.26
CA ASP A 49 -24.36 -2.49 -2.77
C ASP A 49 -25.55 -3.47 -2.92
N ARG A 50 -26.66 -2.97 -3.49
CA ARG A 50 -27.89 -3.75 -3.69
C ARG A 50 -27.72 -4.90 -4.68
N GLU A 51 -26.73 -4.84 -5.55
CA GLU A 51 -26.40 -5.89 -6.53
C GLU A 51 -25.38 -6.91 -5.96
N GLY A 52 -24.94 -6.74 -4.71
CA GLY A 52 -23.96 -7.60 -4.08
C GLY A 52 -22.51 -7.30 -4.48
N ARG A 53 -22.24 -6.17 -5.16
CA ARG A 53 -20.88 -5.75 -5.53
C ARG A 53 -20.19 -5.17 -4.29
N VAL A 54 -18.92 -5.49 -4.08
CA VAL A 54 -18.15 -5.03 -2.91
C VAL A 54 -17.78 -3.56 -3.06
N THR A 55 -18.22 -2.71 -2.12
CA THR A 55 -18.02 -1.25 -2.14
C THR A 55 -17.11 -0.73 -1.02
N SER A 56 -16.52 -1.60 -0.21
CA SER A 56 -15.59 -1.22 0.86
C SER A 56 -14.44 -0.35 0.37
N HIS A 57 -13.91 -0.62 -0.83
CA HIS A 57 -12.82 0.15 -1.43
C HIS A 57 -13.25 1.58 -1.78
N LEU A 58 -14.44 1.76 -2.38
CA LEU A 58 -15.01 3.08 -2.68
C LEU A 58 -15.23 3.90 -1.41
N SER A 59 -15.81 3.27 -0.38
CA SER A 59 -16.01 3.89 0.94
C SER A 59 -14.68 4.34 1.56
N GLY A 60 -13.67 3.47 1.52
CA GLY A 60 -12.34 3.79 2.00
C GLY A 60 -11.72 4.96 1.25
N ILE A 61 -11.70 4.91 -0.09
CA ILE A 61 -11.13 5.99 -0.93
C ILE A 61 -11.83 7.31 -0.64
N LEU A 62 -13.16 7.37 -0.67
CA LEU A 62 -13.89 8.62 -0.44
C LEU A 62 -13.61 9.18 0.97
N TYR A 63 -13.93 8.42 2.01
CA TYR A 63 -13.96 8.96 3.37
C TYR A 63 -12.57 9.11 3.97
N ARG A 64 -11.61 8.24 3.63
CA ARG A 64 -10.23 8.36 4.14
C ARG A 64 -9.48 9.48 3.46
N THR A 65 -9.59 9.58 2.14
CA THR A 65 -8.98 10.68 1.39
C THR A 65 -9.54 12.02 1.86
N ALA A 66 -10.88 12.13 2.01
CA ALA A 66 -11.50 13.34 2.54
C ALA A 66 -10.98 13.72 3.94
N ALA A 67 -10.82 12.74 4.85
CA ALA A 67 -10.33 12.99 6.21
C ALA A 67 -8.83 13.36 6.27
N VAL A 68 -8.02 12.84 5.34
CA VAL A 68 -6.60 13.20 5.23
C VAL A 68 -6.46 14.60 4.63
N MET A 69 -7.17 14.88 3.54
CA MET A 69 -7.14 16.17 2.86
C MET A 69 -7.73 17.30 3.72
N GLU A 70 -8.75 17.03 4.56
CA GLU A 70 -9.28 17.99 5.53
C GLU A 70 -8.21 18.53 6.50
N ARG A 71 -7.12 17.78 6.70
CA ARG A 71 -5.96 18.17 7.52
C ARG A 71 -4.84 18.83 6.72
N GLU A 72 -5.15 19.31 5.50
CA GLU A 72 -4.23 19.96 4.57
C GLU A 72 -3.06 19.05 4.14
N ILE A 73 -3.29 17.74 4.10
CA ILE A 73 -2.34 16.75 3.58
C ILE A 73 -2.79 16.39 2.16
N LYS A 74 -1.96 16.67 1.16
CA LYS A 74 -2.25 16.29 -0.22
C LYS A 74 -1.86 14.82 -0.42
N VAL A 75 -2.73 14.07 -1.09
CA VAL A 75 -2.47 12.68 -1.42
C VAL A 75 -2.68 12.43 -2.90
N PHE A 76 -1.93 11.49 -3.43
CA PHE A 76 -2.19 10.86 -4.71
C PHE A 76 -1.99 9.35 -4.56
N TYR A 77 -2.63 8.56 -5.40
CA TYR A 77 -2.56 7.10 -5.32
C TYR A 77 -1.61 6.54 -6.36
N VAL A 78 -0.87 5.48 -6.01
CA VAL A 78 0.00 4.77 -6.95
C VAL A 78 -0.49 3.35 -7.06
N PHE A 79 -0.93 2.98 -8.27
CA PHE A 79 -1.46 1.66 -8.59
C PHE A 79 -0.37 0.79 -9.21
N ASP A 80 -0.41 -0.51 -8.91
CA ASP A 80 0.42 -1.52 -9.54
C ASP A 80 0.13 -1.61 -11.04
N GLY A 81 1.18 -1.77 -11.83
CA GLY A 81 1.15 -2.11 -13.24
C GLY A 81 1.13 -3.60 -13.50
N ARG A 82 1.66 -3.98 -14.66
CA ARG A 82 1.76 -5.40 -15.03
C ARG A 82 2.91 -6.02 -14.24
N SER A 83 2.58 -6.94 -13.34
CA SER A 83 3.59 -7.62 -12.53
C SER A 83 4.60 -8.39 -13.41
N HIS A 84 5.90 -8.13 -13.21
CA HIS A 84 6.99 -8.89 -13.83
C HIS A 84 6.93 -10.40 -13.51
N HIS A 85 6.28 -10.75 -12.38
CA HIS A 85 6.09 -12.14 -11.92
C HIS A 85 5.15 -12.96 -12.80
N LEU A 86 4.45 -12.35 -13.76
CA LEU A 86 3.61 -13.07 -14.72
C LEU A 86 4.43 -13.92 -15.73
N LYS A 87 5.77 -13.90 -15.64
CA LYS A 87 6.67 -14.74 -16.45
C LYS A 87 7.35 -15.90 -15.70
N GLY A 88 7.16 -16.05 -14.39
CA GLY A 88 7.78 -17.10 -13.57
C GLY A 88 6.76 -17.93 -12.79
N SER A 89 7.09 -19.19 -12.51
CA SER A 89 6.30 -20.31 -11.93
C SER A 89 5.44 -20.05 -10.66
N THR A 90 5.36 -18.81 -10.18
CA THR A 90 4.59 -18.36 -9.01
C THR A 90 3.13 -18.02 -9.34
N ILE A 91 2.76 -17.85 -10.64
CA ILE A 91 1.35 -17.66 -11.05
C ILE A 91 0.50 -18.85 -10.67
N SER A 92 0.92 -20.07 -11.02
CA SER A 92 0.12 -21.28 -10.76
C SER A 92 -0.15 -21.43 -9.27
N LYS A 93 0.88 -21.25 -8.42
CA LYS A 93 0.73 -21.30 -6.96
C LYS A 93 -0.16 -20.18 -6.41
N ARG A 94 -0.07 -18.94 -6.95
CA ARG A 94 -0.90 -17.81 -6.52
C ARG A 94 -2.36 -17.95 -7.00
N VAL A 95 -2.59 -18.42 -8.23
CA VAL A 95 -3.92 -18.71 -8.81
C VAL A 95 -4.57 -19.91 -8.11
N GLU A 96 -3.80 -20.94 -7.81
CA GLU A 96 -4.29 -22.12 -7.12
C GLU A 96 -4.58 -21.82 -5.64
N ALA A 97 -3.76 -20.98 -4.99
CA ALA A 97 -4.07 -20.44 -3.66
C ALA A 97 -5.31 -19.54 -3.66
N ARG A 98 -5.58 -18.80 -4.76
CA ARG A 98 -6.81 -18.01 -4.95
C ARG A 98 -8.03 -18.93 -5.04
N LYS A 99 -8.01 -19.91 -5.95
CA LYS A 99 -9.10 -20.90 -6.09
C LYS A 99 -9.36 -21.65 -4.78
N LYS A 100 -8.31 -22.10 -4.09
CA LYS A 100 -8.44 -22.77 -2.79
C LYS A 100 -9.03 -21.84 -1.72
N SER A 101 -8.62 -20.57 -1.68
CA SER A 101 -9.18 -19.60 -0.71
C SER A 101 -10.63 -19.23 -1.01
N GLU A 102 -11.03 -19.17 -2.28
CA GLU A 102 -12.42 -18.89 -2.68
C GLU A 102 -13.35 -20.07 -2.35
N VAL A 103 -12.91 -21.30 -2.59
CA VAL A 103 -13.65 -22.51 -2.20
C VAL A 103 -13.80 -22.59 -0.68
N GLU A 104 -12.72 -22.38 0.08
CA GLU A 104 -12.77 -22.36 1.54
C GLU A 104 -13.61 -21.20 2.11
N TRP A 105 -13.69 -20.08 1.39
CA TRP A 105 -14.57 -18.97 1.74
C TRP A 105 -16.05 -19.33 1.59
N LYS A 106 -16.45 -19.88 0.43
CA LYS A 106 -17.85 -20.33 0.18
C LYS A 106 -18.27 -21.42 1.18
N ARG A 107 -17.38 -22.36 1.45
CA ARG A 107 -17.61 -23.42 2.44
C ARG A 107 -17.80 -22.89 3.86
N ALA A 108 -16.97 -21.95 4.29
CA ALA A 108 -17.10 -21.35 5.62
C ALA A 108 -18.37 -20.50 5.77
N LEU A 109 -18.88 -19.92 4.67
CA LEU A 109 -20.18 -19.26 4.62
C LEU A 109 -21.35 -20.26 4.78
N GLU A 110 -21.31 -21.39 4.07
CA GLU A 110 -22.31 -22.47 4.19
C GLU A 110 -22.33 -23.10 5.58
N GLU A 111 -21.18 -23.21 6.24
CA GLU A 111 -21.02 -23.76 7.60
C GLU A 111 -21.38 -22.74 8.71
N GLY A 112 -21.68 -21.48 8.38
CA GLY A 112 -22.00 -20.44 9.35
C GLY A 112 -20.82 -19.96 10.20
N ASP A 113 -19.59 -20.37 9.88
CA ASP A 113 -18.35 -19.97 10.55
C ASP A 113 -17.86 -18.63 10.00
N ILE A 114 -18.46 -17.55 10.53
CA ILE A 114 -18.21 -16.18 10.11
C ILE A 114 -16.73 -15.77 10.28
N GLU A 115 -16.02 -16.32 11.27
CA GLU A 115 -14.61 -15.97 11.53
C GLU A 115 -13.68 -16.61 10.50
N ARG A 116 -13.91 -17.87 10.18
CA ARG A 116 -13.20 -18.59 9.10
C ARG A 116 -13.56 -18.03 7.73
N ALA A 117 -14.84 -17.73 7.50
CA ALA A 117 -15.30 -17.06 6.30
C ALA A 117 -14.63 -15.69 6.15
N ARG A 118 -14.49 -14.91 7.21
CA ARG A 118 -13.77 -13.63 7.20
C ARG A 118 -12.29 -13.81 6.82
N LYS A 119 -11.61 -14.82 7.36
CA LYS A 119 -10.20 -15.12 7.04
C LYS A 119 -9.98 -15.49 5.58
N TYR A 120 -10.91 -16.24 4.98
CA TYR A 120 -10.84 -16.62 3.56
C TYR A 120 -11.42 -15.57 2.62
N ALA A 121 -12.42 -14.79 3.04
CA ALA A 121 -12.96 -13.62 2.34
C ALA A 121 -11.86 -12.57 2.11
N VAL A 122 -11.04 -12.32 3.12
CA VAL A 122 -9.87 -11.42 3.02
C VAL A 122 -8.85 -11.97 2.00
N ARG A 123 -8.76 -13.29 1.82
CA ARG A 123 -7.89 -13.93 0.82
C ARG A 123 -8.52 -14.05 -0.57
N SER A 124 -9.85 -14.05 -0.70
CA SER A 124 -10.60 -14.17 -1.94
C SER A 124 -11.00 -12.82 -2.54
N SER A 125 -11.21 -11.77 -1.73
CA SER A 125 -11.48 -10.36 -2.14
C SER A 125 -10.28 -9.66 -2.79
N ARG A 126 -9.38 -10.42 -3.42
CA ARG A 126 -8.18 -9.91 -4.07
C ARG A 126 -8.57 -9.07 -5.27
N MET A 127 -8.54 -7.74 -5.09
CA MET A 127 -8.30 -6.69 -6.09
C MET A 127 -8.62 -7.16 -7.51
N SER A 128 -9.92 -7.36 -7.79
CA SER A 128 -10.38 -7.64 -9.15
C SER A 128 -10.16 -6.38 -9.99
N ASP A 129 -10.13 -6.55 -11.31
CA ASP A 129 -10.02 -5.43 -12.24
C ASP A 129 -11.15 -4.41 -11.97
N ASP A 130 -12.37 -4.87 -11.66
CA ASP A 130 -13.49 -3.99 -11.27
C ASP A 130 -13.21 -3.15 -10.01
N ILE A 131 -12.53 -3.71 -9.00
CA ILE A 131 -12.16 -2.96 -7.79
C ILE A 131 -11.10 -1.90 -8.12
N VAL A 132 -10.12 -2.24 -8.97
CA VAL A 132 -9.06 -1.31 -9.38
C VAL A 132 -9.65 -0.18 -10.21
N GLU A 133 -10.42 -0.51 -11.24
CA GLU A 133 -11.00 0.47 -12.16
C GLU A 133 -12.09 1.30 -11.46
N GLY A 134 -12.91 0.70 -10.60
CA GLY A 134 -13.84 1.45 -9.74
C GLY A 134 -13.14 2.41 -8.78
N SER A 135 -11.99 2.00 -8.24
CA SER A 135 -11.13 2.86 -7.40
C SER A 135 -10.57 4.04 -8.19
N LYS A 136 -10.03 3.80 -9.39
CA LYS A 136 -9.49 4.84 -10.27
C LYS A 136 -10.58 5.81 -10.73
N ARG A 137 -11.72 5.30 -11.21
CA ARG A 137 -12.89 6.11 -11.60
C ARG A 137 -13.30 7.04 -10.47
N LEU A 138 -13.39 6.54 -9.24
CA LEU A 138 -13.72 7.38 -8.08
C LEU A 138 -12.66 8.47 -7.83
N LEU A 139 -11.37 8.15 -7.90
CA LEU A 139 -10.30 9.13 -7.71
C LEU A 139 -10.34 10.24 -8.77
N GLU A 140 -10.60 9.90 -10.03
CA GLU A 140 -10.77 10.86 -11.13
C GLU A 140 -11.93 11.82 -10.86
N LEU A 141 -13.09 11.26 -10.51
CA LEU A 141 -14.29 12.03 -10.17
C LEU A 141 -14.07 12.90 -8.92
N MET A 142 -13.27 12.44 -7.96
CA MET A 142 -12.87 13.22 -6.78
C MET A 142 -11.82 14.31 -7.11
N GLY A 143 -11.24 14.32 -8.30
CA GLY A 143 -10.15 15.22 -8.66
C GLY A 143 -8.83 14.91 -7.95
N VAL A 144 -8.65 13.69 -7.44
CA VAL A 144 -7.43 13.23 -6.78
C VAL A 144 -6.57 12.47 -7.79
N PRO A 145 -5.34 12.89 -8.08
CA PRO A 145 -4.52 12.24 -9.07
C PRO A 145 -4.12 10.84 -8.63
N TYR A 146 -3.91 9.96 -9.60
CA TYR A 146 -3.25 8.69 -9.40
C TYR A 146 -2.20 8.45 -10.50
N VAL A 147 -1.24 7.58 -10.19
CA VAL A 147 -0.18 7.16 -11.10
C VAL A 147 -0.28 5.66 -11.32
N GLN A 148 -0.18 5.25 -12.58
CA GLN A 148 -0.07 3.85 -12.97
C GLN A 148 1.40 3.47 -13.04
N ALA A 149 1.88 2.65 -12.10
CA ALA A 149 3.25 2.14 -12.14
C ALA A 149 3.46 1.21 -13.35
N PRO A 150 4.69 1.06 -13.87
CA PRO A 150 5.02 0.02 -14.84
C PRO A 150 4.87 -1.38 -14.26
N SER A 151 5.28 -1.55 -12.99
CA SER A 151 5.21 -2.81 -12.26
C SER A 151 4.68 -2.63 -10.84
N GLU A 152 5.53 -2.47 -9.82
CA GLU A 152 5.10 -2.42 -8.41
C GLU A 152 4.81 -0.98 -7.99
N GLY A 153 3.62 -0.74 -7.43
CA GLY A 153 3.18 0.58 -6.99
C GLY A 153 4.05 1.14 -5.87
N GLU A 154 4.51 0.30 -4.94
CA GLU A 154 5.44 0.69 -3.87
C GLU A 154 6.79 1.16 -4.41
N ALA A 155 7.28 0.53 -5.47
CA ALA A 155 8.53 0.92 -6.10
C ALA A 155 8.40 2.28 -6.78
N GLN A 156 7.32 2.49 -7.53
CA GLN A 156 7.00 3.76 -8.16
C GLN A 156 6.80 4.87 -7.13
N ALA A 157 6.05 4.62 -6.06
CA ALA A 157 5.85 5.58 -4.97
C ALA A 157 7.18 5.93 -4.28
N SER A 158 8.02 4.94 -4.02
CA SER A 158 9.37 5.13 -3.44
C SER A 158 10.25 5.98 -4.35
N PHE A 159 10.21 5.74 -5.66
CA PHE A 159 10.92 6.55 -6.66
C PHE A 159 10.46 8.01 -6.65
N MET A 160 9.15 8.26 -6.64
CA MET A 160 8.58 9.62 -6.61
C MET A 160 8.98 10.39 -5.34
N VAL A 161 9.01 9.71 -4.19
CA VAL A 161 9.47 10.33 -2.92
C VAL A 161 10.97 10.61 -2.95
N ARG A 162 11.79 9.70 -3.49
CA ARG A 162 13.23 9.94 -3.65
C ARG A 162 13.53 11.11 -4.60
N LYS A 163 12.74 11.27 -5.65
CA LYS A 163 12.84 12.37 -6.62
C LYS A 163 12.40 13.72 -6.02
N GLY A 164 11.61 13.71 -4.95
CA GLY A 164 11.14 14.90 -4.25
C GLY A 164 9.72 15.34 -4.62
N ASP A 165 9.02 14.58 -5.46
CA ASP A 165 7.65 14.90 -5.90
C ASP A 165 6.60 14.62 -4.81
N ALA A 166 6.98 13.84 -3.79
CA ALA A 166 6.22 13.57 -2.58
C ALA A 166 7.15 13.53 -1.37
N TRP A 167 6.61 13.78 -0.17
CA TRP A 167 7.40 13.81 1.07
C TRP A 167 7.60 12.43 1.69
N ALA A 168 6.60 11.55 1.56
CA ALA A 168 6.63 10.17 2.08
C ALA A 168 5.73 9.25 1.26
N VAL A 169 5.95 7.93 1.39
CA VAL A 169 5.02 6.89 0.93
C VAL A 169 4.09 6.53 2.09
N ALA A 170 2.78 6.45 1.86
CA ALA A 170 1.83 5.88 2.80
C ALA A 170 1.57 4.41 2.48
N SER A 171 2.17 3.50 3.26
CA SER A 171 2.01 2.05 3.16
C SER A 171 2.17 1.42 4.55
N GLN A 172 1.56 0.26 4.76
CA GLN A 172 1.80 -0.60 5.93
C GLN A 172 2.95 -1.57 5.73
N ASP A 173 3.42 -1.75 4.50
CA ASP A 173 4.46 -2.69 4.15
C ASP A 173 5.85 -2.04 4.27
N TYR A 174 6.85 -2.86 4.57
CA TYR A 174 8.23 -2.43 4.74
C TYR A 174 8.99 -2.40 3.40
N ASP A 175 8.40 -2.95 2.34
CA ASP A 175 9.00 -3.11 1.02
C ASP A 175 9.33 -1.74 0.40
N CYS A 176 8.54 -0.70 0.69
CA CYS A 176 8.87 0.70 0.38
C CYS A 176 10.28 1.12 0.85
N LEU A 177 10.74 0.66 2.03
CA LEU A 177 12.10 0.95 2.52
C LEU A 177 13.16 0.24 1.68
N LEU A 178 12.87 -0.97 1.20
CA LEU A 178 13.75 -1.75 0.32
C LEU A 178 13.90 -1.06 -1.04
N PHE A 179 12.79 -0.58 -1.61
CA PHE A 179 12.76 0.26 -2.81
C PHE A 179 13.38 1.66 -2.60
N GLY A 180 13.76 1.98 -1.36
CA GLY A 180 14.55 3.17 -1.03
C GLY A 180 13.73 4.40 -0.69
N ALA A 181 12.44 4.26 -0.33
CA ALA A 181 11.64 5.37 0.16
C ALA A 181 12.35 6.04 1.37
N PRO A 182 12.69 7.34 1.30
CA PRO A 182 13.32 8.04 2.41
C PRO A 182 12.43 8.06 3.67
N ARG A 183 11.11 8.11 3.47
CA ARG A 183 10.10 8.21 4.53
C ARG A 183 8.89 7.34 4.17
N VAL A 184 8.47 6.52 5.12
CA VAL A 184 7.24 5.73 5.04
C VAL A 184 6.33 6.10 6.21
N VAL A 185 5.11 6.53 5.90
CA VAL A 185 4.08 6.86 6.87
C VAL A 185 3.07 5.71 6.94
N ARG A 186 2.98 5.08 8.10
CA ARG A 186 1.96 4.07 8.41
C ARG A 186 0.75 4.73 9.03
N ASN A 187 -0.39 4.03 8.94
CA ASN A 187 -1.67 4.40 9.57
C ASN A 187 -2.31 5.69 9.05
N LEU A 188 -1.84 6.26 7.93
CA LEU A 188 -2.40 7.49 7.35
C LEU A 188 -3.88 7.33 6.95
N THR A 189 -4.22 6.22 6.30
CA THR A 189 -5.55 5.94 5.74
C THR A 189 -6.41 5.04 6.62
N LEU A 190 -5.93 4.67 7.81
CA LEU A 190 -6.71 3.90 8.79
C LEU A 190 -7.58 4.85 9.62
N SER A 191 -8.82 4.47 9.92
CA SER A 191 -9.60 5.17 10.96
C SER A 191 -10.10 4.24 12.04
N GLY A 192 -9.91 4.73 13.26
CA GLY A 192 -10.55 4.42 14.52
C GLY A 192 -10.12 5.53 15.50
N LYS A 193 -10.77 5.70 16.65
CA LYS A 193 -10.51 6.83 17.58
C LYS A 193 -9.05 6.99 18.09
N LEU A 194 -8.07 6.15 17.74
CA LEU A 194 -6.80 6.04 18.48
C LEU A 194 -5.54 5.59 17.68
N GLN A 195 -5.41 5.84 16.37
CA GLN A 195 -4.11 5.58 15.72
C GLN A 195 -3.53 6.86 15.11
N GLU A 196 -2.58 7.42 15.84
CA GLU A 196 -1.67 8.44 15.34
C GLU A 196 -0.83 7.84 14.19
N PRO A 197 -0.52 8.62 13.14
CA PRO A 197 0.38 8.18 12.11
C PRO A 197 1.74 7.82 12.70
N GLU A 198 2.40 6.89 12.04
CA GLU A 198 3.71 6.39 12.41
C GLU A 198 4.66 6.64 11.25
N ILE A 199 5.87 7.11 11.51
CA ILE A 199 6.88 7.35 10.48
C ILE A 199 8.08 6.43 10.67
N ILE A 200 8.57 5.92 9.55
CA ILE A 200 9.87 5.27 9.44
C ILE A 200 10.72 6.09 8.47
N GLU A 201 11.89 6.52 8.94
CA GLU A 201 12.87 7.23 8.12
C GLU A 201 13.99 6.25 7.78
N LEU A 202 14.21 6.01 6.48
CA LEU A 202 15.13 4.97 6.00
C LEU A 202 16.55 5.20 6.53
N GLU A 203 17.05 6.43 6.46
CA GLU A 203 18.39 6.77 6.93
C GLU A 203 18.57 6.49 8.43
N ALA A 204 17.59 6.87 9.26
CA ALA A 204 17.62 6.60 10.69
C ALA A 204 17.57 5.09 10.99
N ALA A 205 16.76 4.34 10.24
CA ALA A 205 16.69 2.88 10.36
C ALA A 205 18.02 2.23 9.97
N LEU A 206 18.60 2.59 8.82
CA LEU A 206 19.90 2.10 8.34
C LEU A 206 21.03 2.41 9.33
N LYS A 207 21.08 3.64 9.87
CA LYS A 207 22.07 4.04 10.87
C LYS A 207 21.95 3.20 12.16
N LYS A 208 20.73 3.01 12.66
CA LYS A 208 20.47 2.17 13.85
C LYS A 208 20.86 0.71 13.62
N LEU A 209 20.62 0.20 12.41
CA LEU A 209 20.97 -1.15 12.00
C LEU A 209 22.42 -1.29 11.54
N SER A 210 23.17 -0.20 11.39
CA SER A 210 24.54 -0.19 10.84
C SER A 210 24.62 -0.95 9.52
N LEU A 211 23.63 -0.73 8.64
CA LEU A 211 23.53 -1.36 7.32
C LEU A 211 23.48 -0.29 6.23
N THR A 212 23.90 -0.65 5.02
CA THR A 212 23.51 0.07 3.79
C THR A 212 22.13 -0.38 3.31
N ARG A 213 21.56 0.31 2.31
CA ARG A 213 20.29 -0.12 1.70
C ARG A 213 20.42 -1.49 1.04
N GLU A 214 21.52 -1.73 0.34
CA GLU A 214 21.85 -3.00 -0.31
C GLU A 214 21.87 -4.15 0.70
N GLN A 215 22.50 -3.91 1.86
CA GLN A 215 22.52 -4.88 2.94
C GLN A 215 21.15 -5.10 3.59
N LEU A 216 20.31 -4.06 3.66
CA LEU A 216 18.92 -4.22 4.10
C LEU A 216 18.10 -5.06 3.11
N VAL A 217 18.34 -4.91 1.80
CA VAL A 217 17.73 -5.76 0.76
C VAL A 217 18.22 -7.21 0.89
N ASP A 218 19.52 -7.43 1.06
CA ASP A 218 20.10 -8.76 1.27
C ASP A 218 19.51 -9.44 2.50
N LEU A 219 19.37 -8.69 3.61
CA LEU A 219 18.70 -9.16 4.82
C LEU A 219 17.25 -9.56 4.55
N ALA A 220 16.50 -8.74 3.80
CA ALA A 220 15.12 -9.00 3.45
C ALA A 220 14.98 -10.28 2.61
N ILE A 221 15.88 -10.49 1.64
CA ILE A 221 15.93 -11.70 0.80
C ILE A 221 16.21 -12.94 1.67
N LEU A 222 17.15 -12.87 2.61
CA LEU A 222 17.44 -13.98 3.54
C LEU A 222 16.23 -14.35 4.40
N VAL A 223 15.47 -13.35 4.88
CA VAL A 223 14.27 -13.55 5.70
C VAL A 223 13.07 -14.05 4.89
N GLY A 224 13.00 -13.64 3.62
CA GLY A 224 11.90 -13.91 2.71
C GLY A 224 11.07 -12.66 2.44
N THR A 225 10.73 -12.47 1.17
CA THR A 225 9.96 -11.35 0.62
C THR A 225 8.72 -11.89 -0.10
N ASP A 226 7.92 -11.02 -0.74
CA ASP A 226 6.87 -11.49 -1.64
C ASP A 226 7.43 -12.15 -2.93
N PHE A 227 8.73 -11.99 -3.20
CA PHE A 227 9.42 -12.52 -4.40
C PHE A 227 10.17 -13.83 -4.16
N ASN A 228 10.51 -14.14 -2.92
CA ASN A 228 11.25 -15.34 -2.56
C ASN A 228 10.86 -15.85 -1.16
N PRO A 229 10.82 -17.18 -0.93
CA PRO A 229 10.43 -17.75 0.36
C PRO A 229 11.40 -17.44 1.51
N GLY A 230 12.64 -17.04 1.21
CA GLY A 230 13.71 -16.87 2.19
C GLY A 230 14.34 -18.19 2.62
N ILE A 231 15.37 -18.11 3.48
CA ILE A 231 16.07 -19.29 3.99
C ILE A 231 15.43 -19.74 5.29
N LYS A 232 15.01 -21.02 5.33
CA LYS A 232 14.38 -21.62 6.51
C LYS A 232 15.27 -21.46 7.75
N GLY A 233 14.70 -20.90 8.82
CA GLY A 233 15.40 -20.69 10.09
C GLY A 233 16.23 -19.39 10.14
N ILE A 234 16.18 -18.55 9.11
CA ILE A 234 16.70 -17.17 9.17
C ILE A 234 15.53 -16.20 9.35
N GLY A 235 15.44 -15.62 10.55
CA GLY A 235 14.54 -14.50 10.84
C GLY A 235 15.29 -13.16 10.90
N PRO A 236 14.59 -12.03 11.11
CA PRO A 236 15.16 -10.68 11.00
C PRO A 236 16.41 -10.45 11.85
N LYS A 237 16.39 -10.91 13.11
CA LYS A 237 17.54 -10.78 14.03
C LYS A 237 18.74 -11.62 13.60
N LYS A 238 18.50 -12.86 13.15
CA LYS A 238 19.57 -13.76 12.68
C LYS A 238 20.14 -13.26 11.34
N GLY A 239 19.27 -12.85 10.41
CA GLY A 239 19.68 -12.24 9.15
C GLY A 239 20.52 -10.97 9.36
N LEU A 240 20.11 -10.09 10.28
CA LEU A 240 20.89 -8.90 10.65
C LEU A 240 22.29 -9.26 11.15
N LYS A 241 22.40 -10.26 12.02
CA LYS A 241 23.70 -10.72 12.52
C LYS A 241 24.58 -11.22 11.38
N LEU A 242 24.03 -12.11 10.54
CA LEU A 242 24.75 -12.71 9.41
C LEU A 242 25.24 -11.66 8.41
N ILE A 243 24.39 -10.71 8.02
CA ILE A 243 24.76 -9.63 7.08
C ILE A 243 25.84 -8.72 7.66
N ARG A 244 25.78 -8.40 8.96
CA ARG A 244 26.83 -7.61 9.61
C ARG A 244 28.19 -8.34 9.67
N GLU A 245 28.16 -9.65 9.87
CA GLU A 245 29.38 -10.48 9.97
C GLU A 245 29.98 -10.77 8.60
N ARG A 246 29.15 -10.96 7.57
CA ARG A 246 29.58 -11.46 6.26
C ARG A 246 29.51 -10.42 5.13
N GLY A 247 28.99 -9.24 5.42
CA GLY A 247 28.92 -8.12 4.48
C GLY A 247 27.66 -8.15 3.62
N ASP A 248 27.40 -9.24 2.89
CA ASP A 248 26.28 -9.34 1.95
C ASP A 248 25.68 -10.75 1.89
N ILE A 249 24.63 -10.93 1.08
CA ILE A 249 23.99 -12.24 0.92
C ILE A 249 24.93 -13.31 0.35
N PHE A 250 25.89 -12.95 -0.51
CA PHE A 250 26.81 -13.91 -1.12
C PHE A 250 27.75 -14.49 -0.07
N GLY A 251 28.33 -13.64 0.78
CA GLY A 251 29.13 -14.09 1.91
C GLY A 251 28.34 -15.01 2.85
N VAL A 252 27.06 -14.69 3.14
CA VAL A 252 26.22 -15.55 3.98
C VAL A 252 26.00 -16.94 3.36
N LEU A 253 25.80 -17.01 2.05
CA LEU A 253 25.53 -18.27 1.32
C LEU A 253 26.75 -19.18 1.19
N GLU A 254 27.97 -18.68 1.42
CA GLU A 254 29.18 -19.53 1.46
C GLU A 254 29.22 -20.48 2.67
N GLU A 255 28.57 -20.11 3.78
CA GLU A 255 28.59 -20.89 5.04
C GLU A 255 27.23 -21.48 5.42
N VAL A 256 26.15 -20.81 5.01
CA VAL A 256 24.80 -21.29 5.30
C VAL A 256 24.33 -22.15 4.14
N ASP A 257 24.21 -23.45 4.38
CA ASP A 257 23.53 -24.36 3.46
C ASP A 257 22.03 -24.02 3.43
N GLY A 258 21.63 -23.25 2.42
CA GLY A 258 20.27 -22.75 2.28
C GLY A 258 20.03 -22.05 0.96
N ASP A 259 18.89 -22.35 0.34
CA ASP A 259 18.43 -21.67 -0.88
C ASP A 259 17.44 -20.55 -0.49
N PRO A 260 17.70 -19.27 -0.81
CA PRO A 260 16.73 -18.19 -0.61
C PRO A 260 15.49 -18.33 -1.52
N GLY A 261 15.50 -19.26 -2.47
CA GLY A 261 14.42 -19.58 -3.40
C GLY A 261 14.45 -18.72 -4.66
N GLY A 262 15.65 -18.45 -5.17
CA GLY A 262 15.91 -17.67 -6.38
C GLY A 262 17.35 -17.16 -6.44
N ASP A 263 17.81 -16.71 -7.61
CA ASP A 263 19.13 -16.10 -7.78
C ASP A 263 19.21 -14.78 -6.99
N PRO A 264 20.13 -14.66 -6.00
CA PRO A 264 20.29 -13.45 -5.21
C PRO A 264 20.52 -12.17 -6.03
N LEU A 265 21.23 -12.24 -7.16
CA LEU A 265 21.45 -11.08 -8.02
C LEU A 265 20.14 -10.61 -8.65
N VAL A 266 19.33 -11.54 -9.14
CA VAL A 266 18.02 -11.24 -9.72
C VAL A 266 17.09 -10.65 -8.66
N LEU A 267 17.08 -11.24 -7.45
CA LEU A 267 16.26 -10.75 -6.34
C LEU A 267 16.68 -9.35 -5.87
N ARG A 268 17.98 -9.06 -5.80
CA ARG A 268 18.49 -7.71 -5.47
C ARG A 268 18.03 -6.67 -6.49
N ARG A 269 18.12 -6.99 -7.78
CA ARG A 269 17.73 -6.07 -8.86
C ARG A 269 16.27 -5.63 -8.76
N ILE A 270 15.36 -6.50 -8.31
CA ILE A 270 13.95 -6.13 -8.12
C ILE A 270 13.83 -4.88 -7.22
N PHE A 271 14.58 -4.81 -6.12
CA PHE A 271 14.51 -3.69 -5.17
C PHE A 271 15.47 -2.54 -5.46
N LEU A 272 16.65 -2.85 -6.01
CA LEU A 272 17.70 -1.86 -6.23
C LEU A 272 17.54 -1.13 -7.56
N GLU A 273 17.01 -1.81 -8.58
CA GLU A 273 16.80 -1.35 -9.95
C GLU A 273 15.36 -1.64 -10.41
N PRO A 274 14.33 -1.16 -9.68
CA PRO A 274 12.94 -1.44 -10.04
C PRO A 274 12.54 -0.74 -11.34
N ASP A 275 11.61 -1.36 -12.08
CA ASP A 275 10.98 -0.74 -13.24
C ASP A 275 9.99 0.35 -12.79
N VAL A 276 10.38 1.60 -13.00
CA VAL A 276 9.66 2.81 -12.60
C VAL A 276 9.66 3.82 -13.75
N THR A 277 8.64 4.66 -13.81
CA THR A 277 8.49 5.68 -14.85
C THR A 277 8.63 7.09 -14.27
N GLY A 278 9.23 8.00 -15.04
CA GLY A 278 9.17 9.45 -14.80
C GLY A 278 8.01 10.14 -15.52
N ASP A 279 7.28 9.40 -16.36
CA ASP A 279 6.15 9.90 -17.15
C ASP A 279 4.85 9.80 -16.33
N TYR A 280 4.55 10.88 -15.62
CA TYR A 280 3.30 11.07 -14.87
C TYR A 280 3.05 12.56 -14.64
N GLU A 281 1.81 12.91 -14.33
CA GLU A 281 1.44 14.26 -13.96
C GLU A 281 0.57 14.27 -12.70
N LEU A 282 0.94 15.09 -11.72
CA LEU A 282 0.21 15.25 -10.47
C LEU A 282 -0.61 16.54 -10.51
N LYS A 283 -1.89 16.42 -10.87
CA LYS A 283 -2.86 17.52 -10.87
C LYS A 283 -4.06 17.21 -9.99
N TRP A 284 -4.17 17.94 -8.88
CA TRP A 284 -5.39 17.98 -8.08
C TRP A 284 -6.40 18.91 -8.73
N ARG A 285 -7.62 18.43 -8.92
CA ARG A 285 -8.71 19.15 -9.60
C ARG A 285 -9.88 19.31 -8.63
N LYS A 286 -10.83 20.18 -8.99
CA LYS A 286 -12.11 20.22 -8.27
C LYS A 286 -12.84 18.88 -8.49
N PRO A 287 -13.48 18.31 -7.46
CA PRO A 287 -14.32 17.13 -7.63
C PRO A 287 -15.47 17.40 -8.60
N ASP A 288 -15.74 16.45 -9.48
CA ASP A 288 -16.98 16.36 -10.24
C ASP A 288 -18.10 15.87 -9.32
N ARG A 289 -18.84 16.83 -8.74
CA ARG A 289 -19.89 16.52 -7.77
C ARG A 289 -20.99 15.64 -8.36
N GLU A 290 -21.43 15.94 -9.58
CA GLU A 290 -22.52 15.22 -10.23
C GLU A 290 -22.09 13.79 -10.54
N GLY A 291 -20.90 13.62 -11.13
CA GLY A 291 -20.36 12.30 -11.43
C GLY A 291 -20.10 11.45 -10.18
N VAL A 292 -19.62 12.03 -9.07
CA VAL A 292 -19.47 11.29 -7.81
C VAL A 292 -20.82 10.84 -7.23
N LEU A 293 -21.84 11.70 -7.28
CA LEU A 293 -23.18 11.35 -6.80
C LEU A 293 -23.82 10.26 -7.64
N GLU A 294 -23.72 10.35 -8.97
CA GLU A 294 -24.19 9.31 -9.87
C GLU A 294 -23.49 7.97 -9.56
N PHE A 295 -22.16 7.98 -9.53
CA PHE A 295 -21.39 6.76 -9.32
C PHE A 295 -21.62 6.14 -7.93
N LEU A 296 -21.57 6.92 -6.85
CA LEU A 296 -21.67 6.36 -5.51
C LEU A 296 -23.11 6.19 -5.02
N CYS A 297 -23.98 7.18 -5.24
CA CYS A 297 -25.33 7.16 -4.71
C CYS A 297 -26.28 6.39 -5.62
N SER A 298 -26.29 6.69 -6.91
CA SER A 298 -27.20 6.02 -7.86
C SER A 298 -26.75 4.59 -8.16
N GLU A 299 -25.49 4.38 -8.55
CA GLU A 299 -25.01 3.03 -8.93
C GLU A 299 -24.74 2.15 -7.69
N HIS A 300 -24.16 2.70 -6.62
CA HIS A 300 -23.67 1.90 -5.48
C HIS A 300 -24.42 2.11 -4.16
N GLY A 301 -25.50 2.92 -4.14
CA GLY A 301 -26.40 3.05 -2.99
C GLY A 301 -25.82 3.78 -1.77
N PHE A 302 -24.82 4.64 -1.95
CA PHE A 302 -24.29 5.48 -0.87
C PHE A 302 -25.26 6.59 -0.47
N SER A 303 -25.19 7.03 0.79
CA SER A 303 -25.96 8.19 1.27
C SER A 303 -25.42 9.48 0.66
N GLU A 304 -26.27 10.17 -0.11
CA GLU A 304 -25.97 11.45 -0.75
C GLU A 304 -25.46 12.50 0.24
N GLU A 305 -26.14 12.67 1.38
CA GLU A 305 -25.74 13.59 2.44
C GLU A 305 -24.30 13.34 2.90
N ARG A 306 -23.94 12.07 3.12
CA ARG A 306 -22.59 11.69 3.57
C ARG A 306 -21.54 11.89 2.48
N VAL A 307 -21.89 11.60 1.23
CA VAL A 307 -21.00 11.80 0.08
C VAL A 307 -20.71 13.30 -0.11
N LEU A 308 -21.74 14.14 -0.11
CA LEU A 308 -21.60 15.59 -0.21
C LEU A 308 -20.73 16.18 0.91
N SER A 309 -20.91 15.69 2.15
CA SER A 309 -20.08 16.09 3.29
C SER A 309 -18.60 15.76 3.07
N ALA A 310 -18.28 14.59 2.51
CA ALA A 310 -16.91 14.21 2.18
C ALA A 310 -16.32 15.05 1.03
N LEU A 311 -17.09 15.31 -0.03
CA LEU A 311 -16.67 16.15 -1.15
C LEU A 311 -16.34 17.59 -0.72
N LYS A 312 -17.15 18.16 0.19
CA LYS A 312 -16.90 19.49 0.76
C LYS A 312 -15.54 19.58 1.47
N LYS A 313 -15.08 18.50 2.09
CA LYS A 313 -13.75 18.45 2.74
C LYS A 313 -12.62 18.44 1.71
N ILE A 314 -12.77 17.64 0.65
CA ILE A 314 -11.79 17.54 -0.44
C ILE A 314 -11.65 18.87 -1.19
N GLU A 315 -12.77 19.53 -1.45
CA GLU A 315 -12.77 20.84 -2.09
C GLU A 315 -11.99 21.87 -1.29
N LYS A 316 -12.34 22.06 0.00
CA LYS A 316 -11.66 23.04 0.86
C LYS A 316 -10.14 22.86 0.85
N ALA A 317 -9.67 21.62 0.87
CA ALA A 317 -8.25 21.27 0.84
C ALA A 317 -7.59 21.51 -0.53
N SER A 318 -8.36 21.49 -1.61
CA SER A 318 -7.88 21.76 -2.97
C SER A 318 -7.71 23.28 -3.21
N PHE A 319 -8.43 24.11 -2.46
CA PHE A 319 -8.43 25.58 -2.59
C PHE A 319 -7.52 26.34 -1.62
N THR A 320 -6.87 25.70 -0.64
CA THR A 320 -5.80 26.33 0.17
C THR A 320 -4.50 26.56 -0.62
N GLN A 321 -4.60 26.58 -1.95
CA GLN A 321 -3.62 27.14 -2.85
C GLN A 321 -3.49 28.66 -2.58
N LYS A 322 -2.78 29.02 -1.50
CA LYS A 322 -2.05 30.28 -1.51
C LYS A 322 -1.02 30.14 -2.62
N SER A 323 -1.30 30.76 -3.74
CA SER A 323 -0.32 30.99 -4.77
C SER A 323 0.89 31.67 -4.13
N LEU A 324 2.08 31.28 -4.56
CA LEU A 324 3.34 31.98 -4.29
C LEU A 324 3.31 33.46 -4.74
N GLU A 325 2.21 33.92 -5.35
CA GLU A 325 1.96 35.28 -5.82
C GLU A 325 1.47 36.23 -4.71
N GLU A 326 1.08 35.74 -3.52
CA GLU A 326 0.74 36.65 -2.39
C GLU A 326 1.96 37.15 -1.60
N TRP A 327 3.18 36.73 -1.97
CA TRP A 327 4.43 37.08 -1.26
C TRP A 327 5.42 37.91 -2.10
N PHE A 328 5.08 38.24 -3.34
CA PHE A 328 5.88 39.10 -4.23
C PHE A 328 5.03 40.25 -4.78
#